data_AF-A0A3B7MYB7-F1
#
_entry.id   AF-A0A3B7MYB7-F1
#
_cell.length_a   1.000
_cell.length_b   1.000
_cell.length_c   1.000
_cell.angle_alpha   90.00
_cell.angle_beta   90.00
_cell.angle_gamma   90.00
#
_symmetry.space_group_name_H-M   'P 1'
#
loop_
_entity.id
_entity.type
_entity.pdbx_description
1 polymer ?
#
loop_
_entity_poly.entity_id
_entity_poly.type
_entity_poly.pdbx_seq_one_letter_code
_entity_poly.pdbx_strand_id
1 'polypeptide(L)' 'MSIQERMQSPTPPFFVKLRNWGLVLAATSAAILTTPVALPAIVVKVAGYLAVAGAVAGTVSQAVTENQPER' A
#
# COMPACT_ATOMS: atom_id res chain seq x y z
N MET A 1 -10.49 4.26 23.58
CA MET A 1 -9.08 4.05 23.24
C MET A 1 -8.49 5.36 22.77
N SER A 2 -7.41 5.84 23.39
CA SER A 2 -6.64 6.97 22.88
C SER A 2 -5.90 6.59 21.59
N ILE A 3 -5.53 7.57 20.75
CA ILE A 3 -4.68 7.35 19.56
C ILE A 3 -3.34 6.68 19.97
N GLN A 4 -2.82 7.02 21.15
CA GLN A 4 -1.59 6.44 21.70
C GLN A 4 -1.72 4.94 21.96
N GLU A 5 -2.82 4.47 22.55
CA GLU A 5 -3.05 3.04 22.75
C GLU A 5 -3.24 2.29 21.43
N ARG A 6 -3.88 2.91 20.44
CA ARG A 6 -4.01 2.31 19.09
C ARG A 6 -2.64 2.14 18.41
N MET A 7 -1.74 3.10 18.57
CA MET A 7 -0.38 3.00 18.02
C MET A 7 0.48 1.93 18.72
N GLN A 8 0.22 1.66 20.00
CA GLN A 8 0.91 0.62 20.77
C GLN A 8 0.28 -0.78 20.61
N SER A 9 -0.93 -0.86 20.06
CA SER A 9 -1.59 -2.14 19.79
C SER A 9 -0.87 -2.93 18.69
N PRO A 10 -0.72 -4.26 18.84
CA PRO A 10 -0.03 -5.08 17.87
C PRO A 10 -0.75 -5.03 16.53
N THR A 11 -0.01 -4.63 15.49
CA THR A 11 -0.57 -4.48 14.15
C THR A 11 -0.99 -5.85 13.61
N PRO A 12 -2.23 -6.02 13.12
CA PRO A 12 -2.69 -7.31 12.61
C PRO A 12 -1.77 -7.85 11.51
N PRO A 13 -1.58 -9.17 11.41
CA PRO A 13 -0.58 -9.78 10.51
C PRO A 13 -0.82 -9.45 9.04
N PHE A 14 -2.07 -9.17 8.65
CA PHE A 14 -2.40 -8.69 7.30
C PHE A 14 -1.72 -7.35 6.97
N PHE A 15 -1.85 -6.34 7.84
CA PHE A 15 -1.28 -5.01 7.61
C PHE A 15 0.25 -5.00 7.68
N VAL A 16 0.84 -5.86 8.51
CA VAL A 16 2.30 -6.05 8.54
C VAL A 16 2.80 -6.57 7.18
N LYS A 17 2.12 -7.57 6.61
CA LYS A 17 2.45 -8.09 5.27
C LYS A 17 2.25 -7.03 4.20
N LEU A 18 1.13 -6.29 4.25
CA LEU A 18 0.84 -5.22 3.30
C LEU A 18 1.91 -4.11 3.34
N ARG A 19 2.34 -3.70 4.53
CA ARG A 19 3.44 -2.72 4.71
C ARG A 19 4.74 -3.22 4.09
N ASN A 20 5.11 -4.47 4.33
CA ASN A 20 6.35 -5.04 3.80
C ASN A 20 6.32 -5.10 2.27
N TRP A 21 5.19 -5.52 1.68
CA TRP A 21 5.01 -5.50 0.22
C TRP A 21 5.04 -4.08 -0.35
N GLY A 22 4.40 -3.12 0.32
CA GLY A 22 4.47 -1.70 -0.06
C GLY A 22 5.89 -1.15 -0.02
N LEU A 23 6.68 -1.48 1.00
CA LEU A 23 8.08 -1.07 1.13
C LEU A 23 8.96 -1.70 0.03
N VAL A 24 8.77 -2.99 -0.27
CA VAL A 24 9.50 -3.67 -1.35
C VAL A 24 9.15 -3.05 -2.70
N LEU A 25 7.87 -2.78 -2.97
CA LEU A 25 7.42 -2.13 -4.20
C LEU A 25 7.96 -0.71 -4.33
N ALA A 26 7.95 0.08 -3.26
CA ALA A 26 8.49 1.43 -3.23
C ALA A 26 10.01 1.44 -3.48
N ALA A 27 10.76 0.58 -2.79
CA ALA A 27 12.20 0.44 -2.98
C ALA A 27 12.54 -0.01 -4.43
N THR A 28 11.78 -0.97 -4.95
CA THR A 28 11.95 -1.45 -6.32
C THR A 28 11.64 -0.34 -7.34
N SER A 29 10.55 0.40 -7.16
CA SER A 29 10.18 1.50 -8.05
C SER A 29 11.20 2.62 -8.02
N ALA A 30 11.67 3.00 -6.83
CA ALA A 30 12.73 3.99 -6.66
C ALA A 30 14.03 3.55 -7.35
N ALA A 31 14.43 2.29 -7.17
CA ALA A 31 15.60 1.72 -7.85
C ALA A 31 15.43 1.73 -9.38
N ILE A 32 14.26 1.33 -9.90
CA ILE A 32 13.96 1.36 -11.34
C ILE A 32 14.06 2.79 -11.89
N LEU A 33 13.48 3.77 -11.20
CA LEU A 33 13.50 5.18 -11.61
C LEU A 33 14.91 5.80 -11.59
N THR A 34 15.75 5.41 -10.64
CA THR A 34 17.13 5.92 -10.52
C THR A 34 18.13 5.13 -11.37
N THR A 35 17.75 3.98 -11.90
CA THR A 35 18.64 3.18 -12.74
C THR A 35 18.74 3.82 -14.14
N PRO A 36 19.94 4.09 -14.67
CA PRO A 36 20.13 4.69 -15.99
C PRO A 36 19.85 3.74 -17.17
N VAL A 37 19.23 2.58 -16.91
CA VAL A 37 18.97 1.54 -17.93
C VAL A 37 17.49 1.50 -18.25
N ALA A 38 17.15 1.43 -19.53
CA ALA A 38 15.78 1.22 -19.96
C ALA A 38 15.33 -0.19 -19.56
N LEU A 39 14.42 -0.29 -18.58
CA LEU A 39 13.81 -1.57 -18.24
C LEU A 39 12.85 -2.04 -19.32
N PRO A 40 12.65 -3.37 -19.48
CA PRO A 40 11.68 -3.92 -20.42
C PRO A 40 10.28 -3.36 -20.19
N ALA A 41 9.62 -2.91 -21.26
CA ALA A 41 8.30 -2.25 -21.20
C ALA A 41 7.21 -3.08 -20.51
N ILE A 42 7.35 -4.41 -20.51
CA ILE A 42 6.44 -5.35 -19.83
C ILE A 42 6.45 -5.11 -18.32
N VAL A 43 7.61 -4.85 -17.72
CA VAL A 43 7.75 -4.61 -16.27
C VAL A 43 7.03 -3.32 -15.87
N VAL A 44 7.24 -2.26 -16.66
CA VAL A 44 6.59 -0.95 -16.45
C VAL A 44 5.06 -1.08 -16.57
N LYS A 45 4.57 -1.86 -17.55
CA LYS A 45 3.14 -2.10 -17.73
C LYS A 45 2.51 -2.86 -16.55
N VAL A 46 3.16 -3.90 -16.05
CA VAL A 46 2.68 -4.66 -14.88
C VAL A 46 2.66 -3.76 -13.64
N ALA A 47 3.71 -2.98 -13.41
CA ALA A 47 3.75 -2.02 -12.32
C ALA A 47 2.61 -0.99 -12.41
N GLY A 48 2.33 -0.47 -13.61
CA GLY A 48 1.21 0.45 -13.85
C GLY A 48 -0.15 -0.13 -13.44
N TYR A 49 -0.44 -1.38 -13.83
CA TYR A 49 -1.69 -2.04 -13.44
C TYR A 49 -1.79 -2.28 -11.93
N LEU A 50 -0.70 -2.73 -11.30
CA LEU A 50 -0.65 -2.93 -9.85
C LEU A 50 -0.83 -1.61 -9.09
N ALA A 51 -0.26 -0.52 -9.57
CA ALA A 51 -0.43 0.80 -8.97
C ALA A 51 -1.90 1.27 -9.03
N VAL A 52 -2.56 1.11 -10.19
CA VAL A 52 -3.99 1.43 -10.33
C VAL A 52 -4.85 0.56 -9.42
N ALA A 53 -4.63 -0.76 -9.42
CA ALA A 53 -5.38 -1.69 -8.56
C ALA A 53 -5.20 -1.36 -7.07
N GLY A 54 -3.97 -1.08 -6.64
CA GLY A 54 -3.67 -0.69 -5.26
C GLY A 54 -4.28 0.65 -4.88
N ALA A 55 -4.27 1.65 -5.78
CA ALA A 55 -4.90 2.94 -5.55
C ALA A 55 -6.43 2.82 -5.41
N VAL A 56 -7.07 2.04 -6.28
CA VAL A 56 -8.53 1.78 -6.19
C VAL A 56 -8.86 1.00 -4.91
N ALA A 57 -8.12 -0.07 -4.61
CA ALA A 57 -8.35 -0.85 -3.38
C ALA A 57 -8.12 -0.01 -2.11
N GLY A 58 -7.08 0.83 -2.10
CA GLY A 58 -6.77 1.72 -0.99
C GLY A 58 -7.82 2.81 -0.79
N THR A 59 -8.19 3.52 -1.86
CA THR A 59 -9.22 4.58 -1.80
C THR A 59 -10.58 4.02 -1.41
N VAL A 60 -10.98 2.86 -1.93
CA VAL A 60 -12.22 2.18 -1.52
C VAL A 60 -12.15 1.75 -0.05
N SER A 61 -11.02 1.20 0.41
CA SER A 61 -10.85 0.80 1.82
C SER A 61 -10.86 1.98 2.79
N GLN A 62 -10.42 3.17 2.34
CA GLN A 62 -10.50 4.40 3.14
C GLN A 62 -11.90 5.03 3.07
N ALA A 63 -12.60 4.88 1.94
CA ALA A 63 -13.98 5.36 1.76
C ALA A 63 -14.99 4.56 2.59
N VAL A 64 -14.72 3.27 2.82
CA VAL A 64 -15.42 2.47 3.83
C VAL A 64 -14.90 2.88 5.21
N THR A 65 -15.41 4.00 5.71
CA THR A 65 -15.36 4.32 7.13
C THR A 65 -16.48 3.54 7.81
N GLU A 66 -16.16 2.78 8.86
CA GLU A 66 -17.15 2.09 9.68
C GLU A 66 -18.02 3.15 10.37
N ASN A 67 -19.11 3.53 9.73
CA ASN A 67 -20.19 4.25 10.37
C ASN A 67 -20.88 3.24 11.30
N GLN A 68 -20.37 3.09 12.53
CA GLN A 68 -21.20 2.57 13.60
C GLN A 68 -22.24 3.64 13.93
N PRO A 69 -23.54 3.39 13.68
CA PRO A 69 -24.58 4.20 14.28
C PRO A 69 -24.53 3.88 15.78
N GLU A 70 -24.05 4.83 16.56
CA GLU A 70 -24.19 4.84 18.00
C GLU A 70 -25.71 4.89 18.32
N ARG A 71 -26.29 3.74 18.68
CA ARG A 71 -27.60 3.62 19.36
C ARG A 71 -27.58 2.46 20.34
#